data_AF-A0A1L8TLM4-F1
#
_entry.id   AF-A0A1L8TLM4-F1
#
_cell.length_a   1.000
_cell.length_b   1.000
_cell.length_c   1.000
_cell.angle_alpha   90.00
_cell.angle_beta   90.00
_cell.angle_gamma   90.00
#
_symmetry.space_group_name_H-M   'P 1'
#
loop_
_entity.id
_entity.type
_entity.pdbx_description
1 polymer ?
#
loop_
_entity_poly.entity_id
_entity_poly.type
_entity_poly.pdbx_seq_one_letter_code
_entity_poly.pdbx_strand_id
1 'polypeptide(L)'
;MSKKIVGWVILGIIVFGAVGLASYRIFQDKVVTTENENKKVLNERLANLYEDQSTGYFKADITASDFDDLTKDVKNQKSNSGTIKDIKQAEVDFEIQTDMNHLFEADVLNGLDLSAHPVLKKTNENQINQLKEQLSKSSNKGTEWGEDISMILRIATTQSADYTKAESEVTNLVAKDDVSLAEYLAGVKTIAILPDGDYKESLLAKLNPVKNNLANQNDSFASKIQQSDSEMANAEKEYQERQAQALAARNKELIELKKTLAEKQKTYESYQRLKESLDDSKKEKESSSAEDSSTSSSSSSSSSSSSSSSSSSSSSSSSSSSAEDDD
;
A
#
# COMPACT_ATOMS: atom_id res chain seq x y z
N MET A 1 50.00 -0.57 -102.89
CA MET A 1 50.26 0.03 -101.55
C MET A 1 51.44 -0.69 -100.90
N SER A 2 52.45 0.05 -100.43
CA SER A 2 53.74 -0.50 -100.00
C SER A 2 53.69 -1.15 -98.62
N LYS A 3 54.23 -2.36 -98.50
CA LYS A 3 54.33 -3.19 -97.26
C LYS A 3 54.89 -2.46 -96.03
N LYS A 4 55.57 -1.32 -96.21
CA LYS A 4 56.09 -0.46 -95.13
C LYS A 4 55.01 0.31 -94.36
N ILE A 5 53.89 0.65 -94.99
CA ILE A 5 52.79 1.42 -94.36
C ILE A 5 51.94 0.51 -93.47
N VAL A 6 51.73 -0.74 -93.89
CA VAL A 6 50.99 -1.76 -93.11
C VAL A 6 51.75 -2.14 -91.83
N GLY A 7 53.09 -2.22 -91.88
CA GLY A 7 53.92 -2.50 -90.69
C GLY A 7 53.86 -1.40 -89.63
N TRP A 8 53.78 -0.13 -90.03
CA TRP A 8 53.68 1.00 -89.09
C TRP A 8 52.29 1.16 -88.48
N VAL A 9 51.23 0.84 -89.23
CA VAL A 9 49.84 0.87 -88.72
C VAL A 9 49.59 -0.25 -87.69
N ILE A 10 50.12 -1.46 -87.94
CA ILE A 10 50.00 -2.57 -86.99
C ILE A 10 50.82 -2.31 -85.71
N LEU A 11 52.00 -1.71 -85.82
CA LEU A 11 52.81 -1.32 -84.65
C LEU A 11 52.11 -0.21 -83.82
N GLY A 12 51.46 0.75 -84.49
CA GLY A 12 50.68 1.82 -83.83
C GLY A 12 49.48 1.30 -83.04
N ILE A 13 48.76 0.30 -83.55
CA ILE A 13 47.60 -0.33 -82.88
C ILE A 13 48.05 -1.14 -81.65
N ILE A 14 49.19 -1.83 -81.73
CA ILE A 14 49.73 -2.62 -80.60
C ILE A 14 50.22 -1.70 -79.47
N VAL A 15 50.86 -0.57 -79.80
CA VAL A 15 51.31 0.41 -78.80
C VAL A 15 50.13 1.16 -78.15
N PHE A 16 49.11 1.56 -78.92
CA PHE A 16 47.89 2.15 -78.34
C PHE A 16 47.06 1.14 -77.51
N GLY A 17 47.03 -0.13 -77.91
CA GLY A 17 46.39 -1.21 -77.14
C GLY A 17 47.08 -1.49 -75.79
N ALA A 18 48.43 -1.46 -75.76
CA ALA A 18 49.21 -1.67 -74.54
C ALA A 18 49.12 -0.46 -73.58
N VAL A 19 49.13 0.78 -74.08
CA VAL A 19 48.98 1.99 -73.25
C VAL A 19 47.54 2.14 -72.75
N GLY A 20 46.54 1.74 -73.55
CA GLY A 20 45.12 1.69 -73.15
C GLY A 20 44.83 0.64 -72.07
N LEU A 21 45.42 -0.56 -72.14
CA LEU A 21 45.28 -1.61 -71.12
C LEU A 21 46.03 -1.28 -69.82
N ALA A 22 47.21 -0.64 -69.89
CA ALA A 22 47.95 -0.21 -68.70
C ALA A 22 47.24 0.96 -67.98
N SER A 23 46.70 1.93 -68.72
CA SER A 23 45.91 3.02 -68.14
C SER A 23 44.55 2.54 -67.61
N TYR A 24 43.90 1.56 -68.26
CA TYR A 24 42.68 0.94 -67.75
C TYR A 24 42.93 0.10 -66.48
N ARG A 25 44.05 -0.62 -66.37
CA ARG A 25 44.44 -1.30 -65.13
C ARG A 25 44.84 -0.35 -64.02
N ILE A 26 45.57 0.73 -64.30
CA ILE A 26 45.87 1.77 -63.30
C ILE A 26 44.59 2.50 -62.85
N PHE A 27 43.62 2.68 -63.75
CA PHE A 27 42.32 3.27 -63.41
C PHE A 27 41.44 2.28 -62.63
N GLN A 28 41.41 0.99 -62.97
CA GLN A 28 40.74 -0.03 -62.15
C GLN A 28 41.43 -0.21 -60.80
N ASP A 29 42.75 -0.30 -60.74
CA ASP A 29 43.49 -0.41 -59.48
C ASP A 29 43.27 0.83 -58.62
N LYS A 30 43.25 2.05 -59.20
CA LYS A 30 42.89 3.28 -58.48
C LYS A 30 41.43 3.32 -58.06
N VAL A 31 40.48 2.94 -58.91
CA VAL A 31 39.04 2.93 -58.55
C VAL A 31 38.76 1.87 -57.47
N VAL A 32 39.38 0.70 -57.54
CA VAL A 32 39.27 -0.37 -56.53
C VAL A 32 39.98 -0.01 -55.23
N THR A 33 41.14 0.66 -55.26
CA THR A 33 41.77 1.20 -54.04
C THR A 33 40.94 2.33 -53.44
N THR A 34 40.41 3.26 -54.25
CA THR A 34 39.56 4.36 -53.76
C THR A 34 38.23 3.83 -53.19
N GLU A 35 37.62 2.81 -53.81
CA GLU A 35 36.43 2.14 -53.27
C GLU A 35 36.73 1.37 -51.97
N ASN A 36 37.88 0.69 -51.88
CA ASN A 36 38.27 -0.03 -50.67
C ASN A 36 38.65 0.90 -49.51
N GLU A 37 39.31 2.03 -49.80
CA GLU A 37 39.61 3.08 -48.81
C GLU A 37 38.33 3.76 -48.33
N ASN A 38 37.41 4.09 -49.24
CA ASN A 38 36.09 4.63 -48.87
C ASN A 38 35.27 3.65 -48.04
N LYS A 39 35.27 2.35 -48.38
CA LYS A 39 34.63 1.30 -47.56
C LYS A 39 35.25 1.20 -46.17
N LYS A 40 36.57 1.32 -46.06
CA LYS A 40 37.27 1.29 -44.76
C LYS A 40 36.87 2.48 -43.89
N VAL A 41 36.85 3.69 -44.44
CA VAL A 41 36.42 4.91 -43.73
C VAL A 41 34.95 4.83 -43.31
N LEU A 42 34.07 4.28 -44.16
CA LEU A 42 32.66 4.07 -43.83
C LEU A 42 32.45 3.04 -42.73
N ASN A 43 33.17 1.91 -42.78
CA ASN A 43 33.11 0.91 -41.71
C ASN A 43 33.71 1.43 -40.40
N GLU A 44 34.79 2.22 -40.44
CA GLU A 44 35.33 2.88 -39.26
C GLU A 44 34.33 3.88 -38.67
N ARG A 45 33.62 4.65 -39.49
CA ARG A 45 32.57 5.56 -39.01
C ARG A 45 31.36 4.84 -38.45
N LEU A 46 30.93 3.73 -39.06
CA LEU A 46 29.88 2.88 -38.50
C LEU A 46 30.32 2.28 -37.16
N ALA A 47 31.54 1.74 -37.08
CA ALA A 47 32.10 1.22 -35.83
C ALA A 47 32.24 2.31 -34.76
N ASN A 48 32.44 3.57 -35.16
CA ASN A 48 32.51 4.70 -34.24
C ASN A 48 31.15 5.07 -33.63
N LEU A 49 30.03 4.54 -34.15
CA LEU A 49 28.71 4.61 -33.53
C LEU A 49 28.51 3.54 -32.43
N TYR A 50 29.47 2.63 -32.26
CA TYR A 50 29.39 1.62 -31.23
C TYR A 50 30.47 1.86 -30.19
N GLU A 51 30.14 1.58 -28.93
CA GLU A 51 31.15 1.37 -27.91
C GLU A 51 31.89 0.06 -28.20
N ASP A 52 31.12 -0.97 -28.57
CA ASP A 52 31.62 -2.22 -29.14
C ASP A 52 30.59 -2.81 -30.12
N GLN A 53 30.99 -2.94 -31.38
CA GLN A 53 30.14 -3.43 -32.46
C GLN A 53 29.81 -4.93 -32.32
N SER A 54 30.65 -5.70 -31.62
CA SER A 54 30.46 -7.14 -31.45
C SER A 54 29.38 -7.47 -30.41
N THR A 55 29.26 -6.62 -29.40
CA THR A 55 28.24 -6.71 -28.34
C THR A 55 26.98 -5.92 -28.71
N GLY A 56 27.09 -4.96 -29.62
CA GLY A 56 25.98 -4.19 -30.19
C GLY A 56 25.65 -2.90 -29.43
N TYR A 57 26.45 -2.54 -28.43
CA TYR A 57 26.22 -1.32 -27.64
C TYR A 57 26.61 -0.07 -28.42
N PHE A 58 25.68 0.89 -28.50
CA PHE A 58 25.93 2.23 -29.03
C PHE A 58 26.71 3.07 -28.01
N LYS A 59 27.48 4.06 -28.47
CA LYS A 59 28.09 5.04 -27.56
C LYS A 59 27.04 5.94 -26.93
N ALA A 60 27.38 6.49 -25.75
CA ALA A 60 26.46 7.26 -24.95
C ALA A 60 26.10 8.66 -25.51
N ASP A 61 26.94 9.20 -26.40
CA ASP A 61 26.81 10.55 -26.97
C ASP A 61 26.19 10.57 -28.38
N ILE A 62 25.61 9.44 -28.80
CA ILE A 62 25.05 9.27 -30.14
C ILE A 62 23.62 9.80 -30.22
N THR A 63 23.31 10.33 -31.39
CA THR A 63 22.01 10.89 -31.74
C THR A 63 21.48 10.25 -33.03
N ALA A 64 20.16 10.35 -33.25
CA ALA A 64 19.56 9.93 -34.51
C ALA A 64 20.18 10.63 -35.74
N SER A 65 20.63 11.88 -35.58
CA SER A 65 21.30 12.63 -36.65
C SER A 65 22.62 12.01 -37.12
N ASP A 66 23.32 11.27 -36.25
CA ASP A 66 24.59 10.63 -36.61
C ASP A 66 24.39 9.51 -37.65
N PHE A 67 23.25 8.80 -37.57
CA PHE A 67 22.86 7.79 -38.56
C PHE A 67 22.43 8.41 -39.89
N ASP A 68 21.71 9.54 -39.84
CA ASP A 68 21.29 10.30 -41.02
C ASP A 68 22.49 10.82 -41.81
N ASP A 69 23.48 11.38 -41.11
CA ASP A 69 24.68 11.92 -41.72
C ASP A 69 25.56 10.80 -42.29
N LEU A 70 25.70 9.68 -41.57
CA LEU A 70 26.37 8.50 -42.10
C LEU A 70 25.67 7.97 -43.37
N THR A 71 24.33 7.92 -43.39
CA THR A 71 23.55 7.48 -44.55
C THR A 71 23.72 8.39 -45.76
N LYS A 72 23.76 9.72 -45.56
CA LYS A 72 24.01 10.69 -46.64
C LYS A 72 25.41 10.52 -47.22
N ASP A 73 26.41 10.35 -46.36
CA ASP A 73 27.80 10.15 -46.79
C ASP A 73 27.96 8.87 -47.62
N VAL A 74 27.30 7.78 -47.23
CA VAL A 74 27.33 6.50 -47.97
C VAL A 74 26.64 6.63 -49.33
N LYS A 75 25.51 7.35 -49.42
CA LYS A 75 24.81 7.60 -50.69
C LYS A 75 25.65 8.45 -51.64
N ASN A 76 26.34 9.47 -51.12
CA ASN A 76 27.20 10.35 -51.90
C ASN A 76 28.42 9.61 -52.49
N GLN A 77 28.90 8.56 -51.83
CA GLN A 77 30.02 7.75 -52.28
C GLN A 77 29.66 6.62 -53.26
N LYS A 78 28.41 6.52 -53.72
CA LYS A 78 27.91 5.41 -54.57
C LYS A 78 28.24 4.02 -54.00
N SER A 79 28.28 3.91 -52.67
CA SER A 79 28.72 2.72 -51.97
C SER A 79 27.69 1.58 -52.05
N ASN A 80 28.12 0.38 -51.64
CA ASN A 80 27.40 -0.88 -51.84
C ASN A 80 26.06 -0.92 -51.05
N SER A 81 25.03 -1.54 -51.63
CA SER A 81 23.69 -1.63 -51.03
C SER A 81 23.65 -2.37 -49.68
N GLY A 82 24.67 -3.17 -49.36
CA GLY A 82 24.82 -3.87 -48.08
C GLY A 82 25.05 -2.91 -46.91
N THR A 83 26.06 -2.04 -47.00
CA THR A 83 26.40 -1.08 -45.93
C THR A 83 25.25 -0.12 -45.60
N ILE A 84 24.46 0.28 -46.61
CA ILE A 84 23.24 1.10 -46.39
C ILE A 84 22.18 0.32 -45.60
N LYS A 85 22.05 -1.00 -45.81
CA LYS A 85 21.14 -1.83 -45.03
C LYS A 85 21.62 -1.99 -43.59
N ASP A 86 22.93 -2.17 -43.39
CA ASP A 86 23.52 -2.30 -42.06
C ASP A 86 23.33 -1.03 -41.23
N ILE A 87 23.54 0.16 -41.82
CA ILE A 87 23.30 1.46 -41.16
C ILE A 87 21.83 1.63 -40.79
N LYS A 88 20.91 1.29 -41.70
CA LYS A 88 19.47 1.35 -41.41
C LYS A 88 19.05 0.39 -40.30
N GLN A 89 19.69 -0.77 -40.22
CA GLN A 89 19.40 -1.72 -39.15
C GLN A 89 19.93 -1.20 -37.81
N ALA A 90 21.12 -0.61 -37.81
CA ALA A 90 21.69 0.07 -36.64
C ALA A 90 20.82 1.24 -36.17
N GLU A 91 20.28 2.03 -37.10
CA GLU A 91 19.32 3.11 -36.82
C GLU A 91 18.05 2.57 -36.15
N VAL A 92 17.46 1.49 -36.67
CA VAL A 92 16.29 0.84 -36.06
C VAL A 92 16.60 0.31 -34.67
N ASP A 93 17.77 -0.29 -34.47
CA ASP A 93 18.19 -0.79 -33.15
C ASP A 93 18.38 0.35 -32.14
N PHE A 94 18.97 1.48 -32.57
CA PHE A 94 19.09 2.68 -31.76
C PHE A 94 17.73 3.30 -31.42
N GLU A 95 16.78 3.31 -32.36
CA GLU A 95 15.39 3.72 -32.10
C GLU A 95 14.74 2.84 -31.04
N ILE A 96 14.90 1.51 -31.10
CA ILE A 96 14.39 0.58 -30.08
C ILE A 96 14.94 0.93 -28.70
N GLN A 97 16.25 1.19 -28.58
CA GLN A 97 16.86 1.58 -27.30
C GLN A 97 16.32 2.92 -26.81
N THR A 98 16.18 3.90 -27.70
CA THR A 98 15.68 5.25 -27.36
C THR A 98 14.23 5.18 -26.88
N ASP A 99 13.37 4.49 -27.62
CA ASP A 99 11.96 4.31 -27.26
C ASP A 99 11.79 3.50 -25.97
N MET A 100 12.65 2.51 -25.75
CA MET A 100 12.71 1.77 -24.49
C MET A 100 13.12 2.69 -23.34
N ASN A 101 14.18 3.48 -23.45
CA ASN A 101 14.60 4.44 -22.42
C ASN A 101 13.48 5.43 -22.07
N HIS A 102 12.71 5.87 -23.07
CA HIS A 102 11.58 6.77 -22.85
C HIS A 102 10.46 6.18 -21.98
N LEU A 103 10.35 4.85 -21.86
CA LEU A 103 9.39 4.21 -20.95
C LEU A 103 9.70 4.50 -19.47
N PHE A 104 10.97 4.72 -19.14
CA PHE A 104 11.47 4.83 -17.77
C PHE A 104 11.71 6.28 -17.35
N GLU A 105 11.75 6.53 -16.04
CA GLU A 105 11.96 7.85 -15.44
C GLU A 105 13.33 8.45 -15.80
N ALA A 106 14.33 7.59 -15.94
CA ALA A 106 15.67 7.92 -16.42
C ALA A 106 16.09 6.92 -17.51
N ASP A 107 17.10 7.29 -18.31
CA ASP A 107 17.68 6.38 -19.30
C ASP A 107 18.24 5.13 -18.60
N VAL A 108 17.83 3.96 -19.07
CA VAL A 108 18.16 2.68 -18.41
C VAL A 108 19.28 1.94 -19.11
N LEU A 109 19.58 2.28 -20.36
CA LEU A 109 20.75 1.84 -21.09
C LEU A 109 21.34 3.02 -21.86
N ASN A 110 22.57 3.40 -21.51
CA ASN A 110 23.31 4.46 -22.19
C ASN A 110 24.80 4.11 -22.30
N GLY A 111 25.31 3.89 -23.52
CA GLY A 111 26.63 3.28 -23.64
C GLY A 111 26.63 1.84 -23.13
N LEU A 112 27.60 1.55 -22.27
CA LEU A 112 27.69 0.31 -21.48
C LEU A 112 27.07 0.46 -20.08
N ASP A 113 26.55 1.64 -19.75
CA ASP A 113 25.92 1.87 -18.45
C ASP A 113 24.48 1.34 -18.47
N LEU A 114 24.25 0.34 -17.63
CA LEU A 114 22.97 -0.34 -17.47
C LEU A 114 22.43 -0.03 -16.08
N SER A 115 21.23 0.57 -16.03
CA SER A 115 20.59 0.91 -14.76
C SER A 115 20.28 -0.35 -13.95
N ALA A 116 20.74 -0.38 -12.70
CA ALA A 116 20.47 -1.46 -11.76
C ALA A 116 19.00 -1.49 -11.29
N HIS A 117 18.34 -0.34 -11.30
CA HIS A 117 16.99 -0.15 -10.78
C HIS A 117 16.15 0.68 -11.77
N PRO A 118 15.79 0.12 -12.93
CA PRO A 118 14.95 0.82 -13.90
C PRO A 118 13.54 1.03 -13.31
N VAL A 119 13.01 2.25 -13.39
CA VAL A 119 11.68 2.62 -12.86
C VAL A 119 10.78 3.11 -13.99
N LEU A 120 9.67 2.42 -14.22
CA LEU A 120 8.71 2.72 -15.29
C LEU A 120 7.92 4.00 -14.95
N LYS A 121 7.73 4.91 -15.93
CA LYS A 121 6.95 6.15 -15.69
C LYS A 121 5.47 5.89 -15.43
N LYS A 122 4.88 4.94 -16.15
CA LYS A 122 3.44 4.62 -16.13
C LYS A 122 3.15 3.27 -16.79
N THR A 123 1.95 2.76 -16.60
CA THR A 123 1.45 1.58 -17.34
C THR A 123 1.46 1.83 -18.84
N ASN A 124 2.09 0.94 -19.61
CA ASN A 124 2.19 1.07 -21.07
C ASN A 124 2.44 -0.27 -21.78
N GLU A 125 1.55 -1.23 -21.53
CA GLU A 125 1.69 -2.60 -22.05
C GLU A 125 1.76 -2.66 -23.58
N ASN A 126 1.01 -1.80 -24.28
CA ASN A 126 1.01 -1.75 -25.75
C ASN A 126 2.38 -1.36 -26.31
N GLN A 127 3.00 -0.29 -25.80
CA GLN A 127 4.31 0.15 -26.28
C GLN A 127 5.40 -0.86 -25.91
N ILE A 128 5.34 -1.46 -24.71
CA ILE A 128 6.27 -2.53 -24.30
C ILE A 128 6.18 -3.71 -25.27
N ASN A 129 4.96 -4.13 -25.65
CA ASN A 129 4.76 -5.24 -26.58
C ASN A 129 5.22 -4.90 -28.01
N GLN A 130 4.99 -3.65 -28.45
CA GLN A 130 5.52 -3.17 -29.74
C GLN A 130 7.05 -3.22 -29.77
N LEU A 131 7.73 -2.76 -28.71
CA LEU A 131 9.19 -2.79 -28.62
C LEU A 131 9.74 -4.23 -28.59
N LYS A 132 9.08 -5.15 -27.88
CA LYS A 132 9.44 -6.58 -27.94
C LYS A 132 9.30 -7.15 -29.35
N GLU A 133 8.25 -6.79 -30.07
CA GLU A 133 8.04 -7.24 -31.45
C GLU A 133 9.12 -6.66 -32.39
N GLN A 134 9.45 -5.37 -32.26
CA GLN A 134 10.53 -4.72 -33.01
C GLN A 134 11.88 -5.38 -32.71
N LEU A 135 12.21 -5.61 -31.43
CA LEU A 135 13.43 -6.32 -31.03
C LEU A 135 13.49 -7.73 -31.61
N SER A 136 12.37 -8.46 -31.65
CA SER A 136 12.34 -9.81 -32.24
C SER A 136 12.71 -9.86 -33.73
N LYS A 137 12.53 -8.73 -34.43
CA LYS A 137 12.87 -8.52 -35.85
C LYS A 137 14.29 -7.97 -36.04
N SER A 138 14.93 -7.45 -34.99
CA SER A 138 16.30 -6.96 -35.04
C SER A 138 17.30 -8.09 -35.34
N SER A 139 18.36 -7.76 -36.08
CA SER A 139 19.50 -8.65 -36.29
C SER A 139 20.37 -8.81 -35.05
N ASN A 140 20.35 -7.83 -34.13
CA ASN A 140 21.18 -7.81 -32.93
C ASN A 140 20.48 -8.37 -31.68
N LYS A 141 19.28 -8.96 -31.82
CA LYS A 141 18.53 -9.55 -30.71
C LYS A 141 19.25 -10.65 -29.91
N GLY A 142 20.29 -11.26 -30.48
CA GLY A 142 21.09 -12.32 -29.86
C GLY A 142 22.48 -11.86 -29.44
N THR A 143 22.77 -10.56 -29.51
CA THR A 143 23.98 -9.98 -28.91
C THR A 143 23.70 -9.58 -27.46
N GLU A 144 24.74 -9.22 -26.70
CA GLU A 144 24.59 -8.76 -25.31
C GLU A 144 23.62 -7.58 -25.21
N TRP A 145 23.72 -6.60 -26.11
CA TRP A 145 22.75 -5.51 -26.21
C TRP A 145 21.31 -6.01 -26.35
N GLY A 146 21.05 -6.95 -27.26
CA GLY A 146 19.70 -7.48 -27.48
C GLY A 146 19.15 -8.24 -26.27
N GLU A 147 20.02 -8.97 -25.56
CA GLU A 147 19.67 -9.67 -24.32
C GLU A 147 19.33 -8.70 -23.19
N ASP A 148 20.09 -7.61 -23.06
CA ASP A 148 19.86 -6.57 -22.05
C ASP A 148 18.59 -5.77 -22.32
N ILE A 149 18.34 -5.35 -23.57
CA ILE A 149 17.06 -4.73 -23.96
C ILE A 149 15.88 -5.67 -23.64
N SER A 150 16.01 -6.96 -23.95
CA SER A 150 14.98 -7.97 -23.65
C SER A 150 14.73 -8.10 -22.14
N MET A 151 15.80 -8.12 -21.34
CA MET A 151 15.72 -8.13 -19.88
C MET A 151 15.03 -6.87 -19.33
N ILE A 152 15.40 -5.69 -19.81
CA ILE A 152 14.78 -4.42 -19.41
C ILE A 152 13.28 -4.40 -19.77
N LEU A 153 12.92 -4.82 -20.98
CA LEU A 153 11.51 -4.91 -21.41
C LEU A 153 10.72 -5.93 -20.58
N ARG A 154 11.36 -7.00 -20.10
CA ARG A 154 10.75 -7.94 -19.14
C ARG A 154 10.48 -7.26 -17.79
N ILE A 155 11.43 -6.47 -17.28
CA ILE A 155 11.24 -5.69 -16.04
C ILE A 155 10.08 -4.69 -16.22
N ALA A 156 10.04 -3.97 -17.34
CA ALA A 156 8.93 -3.05 -17.65
C ALA A 156 7.58 -3.77 -17.68
N THR A 157 7.54 -4.99 -18.22
CA THR A 157 6.30 -5.80 -18.26
C THR A 157 5.81 -6.14 -16.86
N THR A 158 6.73 -6.60 -15.99
CA THR A 158 6.40 -6.93 -14.60
C THR A 158 5.92 -5.68 -13.85
N GLN A 159 6.66 -4.57 -13.94
CA GLN A 159 6.26 -3.32 -13.30
C GLN A 159 4.91 -2.81 -13.82
N SER A 160 4.65 -2.88 -15.14
CA SER A 160 3.37 -2.47 -15.71
C SER A 160 2.19 -3.30 -15.19
N ALA A 161 2.39 -4.61 -14.96
CA ALA A 161 1.36 -5.47 -14.38
C ALA A 161 1.11 -5.12 -12.89
N ASP A 162 2.18 -4.92 -12.12
CA ASP A 162 2.08 -4.52 -10.71
C ASP A 162 1.42 -3.14 -10.56
N TYR A 163 1.75 -2.19 -11.44
CA TYR A 163 1.14 -0.86 -11.50
C TYR A 163 -0.35 -0.92 -11.82
N THR A 164 -0.76 -1.79 -12.75
CA THR A 164 -2.17 -1.99 -13.10
C THR A 164 -2.94 -2.58 -11.92
N LYS A 165 -2.35 -3.56 -11.23
CA LYS A 165 -2.95 -4.15 -10.03
C LYS A 165 -3.09 -3.12 -8.91
N ALA A 166 -2.04 -2.36 -8.63
CA ALA A 166 -2.06 -1.33 -7.60
C ALA A 166 -3.06 -0.22 -7.93
N GLU A 167 -3.11 0.26 -9.18
CA GLU A 167 -4.07 1.29 -9.59
C GLU A 167 -5.51 0.80 -9.47
N SER A 168 -5.79 -0.45 -9.86
CA SER A 168 -7.10 -1.06 -9.67
C SER A 168 -7.50 -1.11 -8.19
N GLU A 169 -6.60 -1.57 -7.32
CA GLU A 169 -6.82 -1.62 -5.87
C GLU A 169 -7.10 -0.23 -5.28
N VAL A 170 -6.29 0.77 -5.63
CA VAL A 170 -6.48 2.17 -5.19
C VAL A 170 -7.80 2.72 -5.69
N THR A 171 -8.15 2.49 -6.95
CA THR A 171 -9.40 2.97 -7.55
C THR A 171 -10.60 2.35 -6.85
N ASN A 172 -10.55 1.04 -6.55
CA ASN A 172 -11.61 0.35 -5.82
C ASN A 172 -11.77 0.87 -4.40
N LEU A 173 -10.67 1.14 -3.69
CA LEU A 173 -10.69 1.71 -2.34
C LEU A 173 -11.27 3.13 -2.34
N VAL A 174 -10.86 3.96 -3.30
CA VAL A 174 -11.33 5.36 -3.40
C VAL A 174 -12.82 5.42 -3.78
N ALA A 175 -13.31 4.48 -4.58
CA ALA A 175 -14.71 4.42 -4.99
C ALA A 175 -15.65 3.86 -3.91
N LYS A 176 -15.11 3.28 -2.84
CA LYS A 176 -15.89 2.64 -1.78
C LYS A 176 -16.24 3.63 -0.68
N ASP A 177 -17.51 3.68 -0.30
CA ASP A 177 -18.02 4.62 0.71
C ASP A 177 -17.51 4.32 2.13
N ASP A 178 -17.38 3.02 2.46
CA ASP A 178 -16.93 2.55 3.77
C ASP A 178 -15.77 1.57 3.59
N VAL A 179 -14.58 2.03 3.96
CA VAL A 179 -13.32 1.30 3.82
C VAL A 179 -12.81 0.97 5.22
N SER A 180 -12.55 -0.31 5.48
CA SER A 180 -11.95 -0.71 6.75
C SER A 180 -10.44 -0.43 6.80
N LEU A 181 -9.88 -0.35 8.01
CA LEU A 181 -8.42 -0.23 8.19
C LEU A 181 -7.65 -1.38 7.53
N ALA A 182 -8.18 -2.61 7.59
CA ALA A 182 -7.55 -3.77 6.97
C ALA A 182 -7.49 -3.64 5.44
N GLU A 183 -8.57 -3.16 4.81
CA GLU A 183 -8.62 -2.93 3.36
C GLU A 183 -7.66 -1.80 2.94
N TYR A 184 -7.62 -0.71 3.69
CA TYR A 184 -6.67 0.37 3.46
C TYR A 184 -5.22 -0.13 3.56
N LEU A 185 -4.86 -0.89 4.60
CA LEU A 185 -3.52 -1.44 4.78
C LEU A 185 -3.14 -2.45 3.70
N ALA A 186 -4.09 -3.25 3.20
CA ALA A 186 -3.86 -4.14 2.06
C ALA A 186 -3.55 -3.34 0.77
N GLY A 187 -4.26 -2.24 0.54
CA GLY A 187 -3.98 -1.30 -0.55
C GLY A 187 -2.58 -0.68 -0.42
N VAL A 188 -2.25 -0.13 0.75
CA VAL A 188 -0.92 0.43 1.02
C VAL A 188 0.19 -0.61 0.82
N LYS A 189 -0.01 -1.85 1.29
CA LYS A 189 0.96 -2.94 1.09
C LYS A 189 1.20 -3.23 -0.40
N THR A 190 0.15 -3.18 -1.21
CA THR A 190 0.25 -3.38 -2.66
C THR A 190 1.02 -2.25 -3.35
N ILE A 191 0.89 -1.01 -2.86
CA ILE A 191 1.68 0.13 -3.36
C ILE A 191 3.13 0.07 -2.83
N ALA A 192 3.35 -0.42 -1.62
CA ALA A 192 4.66 -0.43 -0.97
C ALA A 192 5.70 -1.29 -1.70
N ILE A 193 5.26 -2.37 -2.35
CA ILE A 193 6.13 -3.26 -3.15
C ILE A 193 6.52 -2.67 -4.51
N LEU A 194 5.89 -1.57 -4.93
CA LEU A 194 6.26 -0.90 -6.17
C LEU A 194 7.62 -0.21 -6.05
N PRO A 195 8.40 -0.13 -7.15
CA PRO A 195 9.61 0.70 -7.20
C PRO A 195 9.33 2.14 -6.76
N ASP A 196 10.28 2.75 -6.08
CA ASP A 196 10.22 4.16 -5.71
C ASP A 196 10.34 5.03 -6.96
N GLY A 197 9.35 5.89 -7.18
CA GLY A 197 9.23 6.74 -8.37
C GLY A 197 7.91 7.51 -8.36
N ASP A 198 7.73 8.38 -9.36
CA ASP A 198 6.62 9.33 -9.47
C ASP A 198 5.26 8.60 -9.49
N TYR A 199 5.20 7.43 -10.13
CA TYR A 199 3.96 6.65 -10.21
C TYR A 199 3.50 6.13 -8.85
N LYS A 200 4.42 5.64 -8.02
CA LYS A 200 4.13 5.18 -6.65
C LYS A 200 3.62 6.34 -5.79
N GLU A 201 4.28 7.49 -5.87
CA GLU A 201 3.87 8.69 -5.14
C GLU A 201 2.47 9.15 -5.55
N SER A 202 2.16 9.13 -6.86
CA SER A 202 0.83 9.45 -7.39
C SER A 202 -0.25 8.51 -6.84
N LEU A 203 0.02 7.20 -6.75
CA LEU A 203 -0.91 6.24 -6.16
C LEU A 203 -1.13 6.48 -4.66
N LEU A 204 -0.06 6.77 -3.90
CA LEU A 204 -0.18 7.13 -2.49
C LEU A 204 -0.99 8.41 -2.30
N ALA A 205 -0.78 9.40 -3.16
CA ALA A 205 -1.54 10.65 -3.13
C ALA A 205 -3.04 10.42 -3.41
N LYS A 206 -3.38 9.53 -4.37
CA LYS A 206 -4.77 9.11 -4.63
C LYS A 206 -5.41 8.41 -3.42
N LEU A 207 -4.64 7.81 -2.51
CA LEU A 207 -5.14 7.15 -1.30
C LEU A 207 -5.42 8.10 -0.13
N ASN A 208 -4.96 9.36 -0.20
CA ASN A 208 -5.15 10.34 0.87
C ASN A 208 -6.62 10.59 1.27
N PRO A 209 -7.60 10.66 0.35
CA PRO A 209 -9.00 10.81 0.72
C PRO A 209 -9.51 9.66 1.59
N VAL A 210 -9.12 8.41 1.27
CA VAL A 210 -9.48 7.22 2.04
C VAL A 210 -8.86 7.31 3.44
N LYS A 211 -7.57 7.64 3.53
CA LYS A 211 -6.87 7.85 4.81
C LYS A 211 -7.57 8.90 5.68
N ASN A 212 -7.97 10.02 5.10
CA ASN A 212 -8.66 11.10 5.80
C ASN A 212 -10.07 10.67 6.26
N ASN A 213 -10.78 9.89 5.45
CA ASN A 213 -12.09 9.36 5.83
C ASN A 213 -11.97 8.41 7.02
N LEU A 214 -11.02 7.46 6.99
CA LEU A 214 -10.76 6.57 8.13
C LEU A 214 -10.41 7.34 9.41
N ALA A 215 -9.57 8.37 9.31
CA ALA A 215 -9.24 9.22 10.45
C ALA A 215 -10.50 9.92 11.02
N ASN A 216 -11.32 10.52 10.16
CA ASN A 216 -12.56 11.18 10.56
C ASN A 216 -13.58 10.21 11.17
N GLN A 217 -13.70 8.99 10.63
CA GLN A 217 -14.56 7.94 11.18
C GLN A 217 -14.11 7.54 12.59
N ASN A 218 -12.81 7.37 12.79
CA ASN A 218 -12.24 7.04 14.09
C ASN A 218 -12.48 8.15 15.12
N ASP A 219 -12.26 9.41 14.74
CA ASP A 219 -12.50 10.57 15.62
C ASP A 219 -14.01 10.71 15.96
N SER A 220 -14.89 10.46 14.99
CA SER A 220 -16.34 10.44 15.19
C SER A 220 -16.79 9.32 16.12
N PHE A 221 -16.18 8.13 15.99
CA PHE A 221 -16.43 7.02 16.89
C PHE A 221 -15.99 7.35 18.32
N ALA A 222 -14.77 7.85 18.51
CA ALA A 222 -14.27 8.29 19.81
C ALA A 222 -15.19 9.34 20.46
N SER A 223 -15.67 10.31 19.67
CA SER A 223 -16.60 11.34 20.14
C SER A 223 -17.97 10.75 20.57
N LYS A 224 -18.50 9.77 19.82
CA LYS A 224 -19.76 9.08 20.17
C LYS A 224 -19.63 8.28 21.46
N ILE A 225 -18.49 7.61 21.68
CA ILE A 225 -18.23 6.90 22.94
C ILE A 225 -18.21 7.88 24.10
N GLN A 226 -17.48 9.00 23.97
CA GLN A 226 -17.43 10.02 25.01
C GLN A 226 -18.82 10.62 25.32
N GLN A 227 -19.63 10.88 24.30
CA GLN A 227 -20.99 11.35 24.48
C GLN A 227 -21.84 10.30 25.21
N SER A 228 -21.80 9.04 24.76
CA SER A 228 -22.51 7.93 25.39
C SER A 228 -22.12 7.76 26.87
N ASP A 229 -20.83 7.84 27.18
CA ASP A 229 -20.33 7.75 28.55
C ASP A 229 -20.85 8.90 29.41
N SER A 230 -20.92 10.11 28.86
CA SER A 230 -21.50 11.26 29.57
C SER A 230 -23.01 11.12 29.81
N GLU A 231 -23.75 10.56 28.85
CA GLU A 231 -25.18 10.29 28.97
C GLU A 231 -25.46 9.20 30.01
N MET A 232 -24.65 8.12 30.01
CA MET A 232 -24.73 7.07 31.03
C MET A 232 -24.42 7.60 32.43
N ALA A 233 -23.37 8.42 32.59
CA ALA A 233 -23.01 9.00 33.88
C ALA A 233 -24.12 9.92 34.42
N ASN A 234 -24.78 10.70 33.56
CA ASN A 234 -25.93 11.52 33.94
C ASN A 234 -27.13 10.66 34.35
N ALA A 235 -27.44 9.61 33.59
CA ALA A 235 -28.53 8.68 33.91
C ALA A 235 -28.29 7.95 35.25
N GLU A 236 -27.05 7.55 35.51
CA GLU A 236 -26.65 6.95 36.80
C GLU A 236 -26.88 7.93 37.94
N LYS A 237 -26.45 9.19 37.79
CA LYS A 237 -26.65 10.23 38.81
C LYS A 237 -28.12 10.50 39.09
N GLU A 238 -28.95 10.61 38.06
CA GLU A 238 -30.40 10.77 38.23
C GLU A 238 -31.03 9.59 38.96
N TYR A 239 -30.60 8.37 38.63
CA TYR A 239 -31.09 7.16 39.28
C TYR A 239 -30.70 7.12 40.77
N GLN A 240 -29.43 7.43 41.09
CA GLN A 240 -28.96 7.54 42.47
C GLN A 240 -29.74 8.62 43.25
N GLU A 241 -30.02 9.77 42.63
CA GLU A 241 -30.81 10.82 43.26
C GLU A 241 -32.25 10.37 43.54
N ARG A 242 -32.91 9.71 42.60
CA ARG A 242 -34.26 9.15 42.81
C ARG A 242 -34.27 8.11 43.93
N GLN A 243 -33.26 7.25 44.01
CA GLN A 243 -33.13 6.31 45.12
C GLN A 243 -32.95 7.02 46.46
N ALA A 244 -32.09 8.05 46.52
CA ALA A 244 -31.87 8.83 47.74
C ALA A 244 -33.15 9.55 48.19
N GLN A 245 -33.90 10.14 47.25
CA GLN A 245 -35.19 10.77 47.54
C GLN A 245 -36.23 9.75 48.05
N ALA A 246 -36.31 8.57 47.43
CA ALA A 246 -37.21 7.51 47.86
C ALA A 246 -36.86 6.97 49.26
N LEU A 247 -35.56 6.80 49.57
CA LEU A 247 -35.09 6.42 50.90
C LEU A 247 -35.39 7.52 51.95
N ALA A 248 -35.21 8.79 51.59
CA ALA A 248 -35.56 9.91 52.46
C ALA A 248 -37.07 9.96 52.77
N ALA A 249 -37.93 9.71 51.77
CA ALA A 249 -39.38 9.61 51.96
C ALA A 249 -39.76 8.43 52.87
N ARG A 250 -39.22 7.23 52.61
CA ARG A 250 -39.39 6.04 53.47
C ARG A 250 -38.94 6.27 54.90
N ASN A 251 -37.84 6.98 55.11
CA ASN A 251 -37.36 7.32 56.44
C ASN A 251 -38.30 8.28 57.18
N LYS A 252 -38.89 9.27 56.49
CA LYS A 252 -39.91 10.15 57.08
C LYS A 252 -41.15 9.36 57.51
N GLU A 253 -41.66 8.47 56.65
CA GLU A 253 -42.78 7.59 56.99
C GLU A 253 -42.47 6.69 58.19
N LEU A 254 -41.27 6.12 58.26
CA LEU A 254 -40.83 5.30 59.40
C LEU A 254 -40.79 6.09 60.71
N ILE A 255 -40.40 7.37 60.67
CA ILE A 255 -40.39 8.24 61.85
C ILE A 255 -41.82 8.53 62.32
N GLU A 256 -42.74 8.82 61.41
CA GLU A 256 -44.16 9.03 61.73
C GLU A 256 -44.84 7.77 62.28
N LEU A 257 -44.55 6.61 61.68
CA LEU A 257 -45.02 5.31 62.17
C LEU A 257 -44.49 5.01 63.58
N LYS A 258 -43.22 5.30 63.87
CA LYS A 258 -42.68 5.15 65.22
C LYS A 258 -43.39 6.06 66.23
N LYS A 259 -43.67 7.31 65.85
CA LYS A 259 -44.38 8.26 66.72
C LYS A 259 -45.80 7.77 67.02
N THR A 260 -46.55 7.37 66.01
CA THR A 260 -47.92 6.85 66.17
C THR A 260 -47.96 5.54 66.97
N LEU A 261 -46.96 4.67 66.81
CA LEU A 261 -46.83 3.45 67.61
C LEU A 261 -46.56 3.78 69.08
N ALA A 262 -45.66 4.71 69.37
CA ALA A 262 -45.39 5.16 70.74
C ALA A 262 -46.63 5.79 71.40
N GLU A 263 -47.42 6.57 70.65
CA GLU A 263 -48.70 7.12 71.14
C GLU A 263 -49.73 6.03 71.44
N LYS A 264 -49.87 5.03 70.55
CA LYS A 264 -50.74 3.87 70.78
C LYS A 264 -50.29 3.05 71.99
N GLN A 265 -48.98 2.86 72.17
CA GLN A 265 -48.44 2.16 73.33
C GLN A 265 -48.75 2.90 74.63
N LYS A 266 -48.50 4.22 74.70
CA LYS A 266 -48.87 5.04 75.87
C LYS A 266 -50.36 4.96 76.19
N THR A 267 -51.20 4.99 75.16
CA THR A 267 -52.64 4.85 75.31
C THR A 267 -53.00 3.48 75.88
N TYR A 268 -52.41 2.40 75.36
CA TYR A 268 -52.62 1.04 75.86
C TYR A 268 -52.15 0.86 77.31
N GLU A 269 -50.97 1.38 77.65
CA GLU A 269 -50.44 1.38 79.02
C GLU A 269 -51.36 2.16 79.98
N SER A 270 -51.98 3.26 79.52
CA SER A 270 -52.97 4.00 80.33
C SER A 270 -54.25 3.18 80.58
N TYR A 271 -54.74 2.44 79.56
CA TYR A 271 -55.87 1.53 79.73
C TYR A 271 -55.54 0.37 80.67
N GLN A 272 -54.31 -0.17 80.59
CA GLN A 272 -53.86 -1.18 81.55
C GLN A 272 -53.84 -0.62 82.98
N ARG A 273 -53.27 0.57 83.20
CA ARG A 273 -53.28 1.22 84.52
C ARG A 273 -54.68 1.50 85.04
N LEU A 274 -55.60 1.92 84.17
CA LEU A 274 -57.01 2.10 84.53
C LEU A 274 -57.65 0.78 84.94
N LYS A 275 -57.40 -0.29 84.18
CA LYS A 275 -57.90 -1.63 84.50
C LYS A 275 -57.31 -2.15 85.82
N GLU A 276 -56.01 -2.00 86.02
CA GLU A 276 -55.31 -2.36 87.24
C GLU A 276 -55.83 -1.56 88.44
N SER A 277 -56.06 -0.25 88.28
CA SER A 277 -56.70 0.58 89.32
C SER A 277 -58.16 0.18 89.60
N LEU A 278 -58.88 -0.31 88.60
CA LEU A 278 -60.25 -0.80 88.75
C LEU A 278 -60.26 -2.16 89.47
N ASP A 279 -59.32 -3.04 89.13
CA ASP A 279 -59.12 -4.34 89.78
C ASP A 279 -58.60 -4.18 91.22
N ASP A 280 -57.72 -3.22 91.49
CA ASP A 280 -57.29 -2.83 92.85
C ASP A 280 -58.44 -2.19 93.64
N SER A 281 -59.25 -1.32 93.02
CA SER A 281 -60.47 -0.77 93.66
C SER A 281 -61.51 -1.86 93.94
N LYS A 282 -61.51 -2.96 93.17
CA LYS A 282 -62.36 -4.13 93.40
C LYS A 282 -61.80 -4.99 94.53
N LYS A 283 -60.48 -5.16 94.60
CA LYS A 283 -59.79 -5.79 95.74
C LYS A 283 -59.99 -5.01 97.04
N GLU A 284 -59.98 -3.67 97.01
CA GLU A 284 -60.28 -2.83 98.19
C GLU A 284 -61.74 -2.91 98.64
N LYS A 285 -62.69 -3.29 97.75
CA LYS A 285 -64.08 -3.57 98.12
C LYS A 285 -64.33 -5.01 98.60
N GLU A 286 -63.43 -5.94 98.30
CA GLU A 286 -63.52 -7.35 98.75
C GLU A 286 -62.59 -7.65 99.94
N SER A 287 -61.73 -6.71 100.36
CA SER A 287 -60.80 -6.88 101.49
C SER A 287 -61.36 -6.43 102.84
N SER A 288 -62.60 -6.81 103.17
CA SER A 288 -63.11 -6.82 104.56
C SER A 288 -63.52 -8.23 105.00
N SER A 289 -62.71 -9.25 104.68
CA SER A 289 -62.64 -10.48 105.49
C SER A 289 -61.44 -11.34 105.09
N ALA A 290 -60.68 -11.72 106.12
CA ALA A 290 -59.68 -12.79 106.22
C ALA A 290 -58.21 -12.44 105.89
N GLU A 291 -57.44 -12.48 106.98
CA GLU A 291 -55.99 -12.38 107.11
C GLU A 291 -55.27 -13.72 106.78
N ASP A 292 -53.98 -13.56 106.50
CA ASP A 292 -52.83 -14.45 106.75
C ASP A 292 -52.75 -15.86 106.13
N SER A 293 -51.71 -16.10 105.31
CA SER A 293 -50.48 -16.83 105.75
C SER A 293 -49.47 -17.10 104.62
N SER A 294 -48.28 -16.51 104.76
CA SER A 294 -46.89 -17.02 104.64
C SER A 294 -46.43 -18.13 103.65
N THR A 295 -45.17 -17.93 103.19
CA THR A 295 -44.10 -18.92 102.79
C THR A 295 -44.21 -19.62 101.42
N SER A 296 -43.16 -19.92 100.63
CA SER A 296 -41.70 -19.68 100.59
C SER A 296 -41.15 -20.43 99.35
N SER A 297 -40.07 -19.93 98.70
CA SER A 297 -39.02 -20.68 97.92
C SER A 297 -39.46 -21.60 96.75
N SER A 298 -38.75 -21.83 95.65
CA SER A 298 -37.41 -21.49 95.15
C SER A 298 -37.29 -22.01 93.70
N SER A 299 -36.33 -21.43 92.97
CA SER A 299 -35.40 -22.06 92.02
C SER A 299 -35.85 -22.63 90.67
N SER A 300 -35.08 -22.17 89.65
CA SER A 300 -34.48 -22.92 88.52
C SER A 300 -35.44 -23.42 87.43
N SER A 301 -35.13 -23.41 86.12
CA SER A 301 -33.88 -23.30 85.37
C SER A 301 -34.19 -23.34 83.86
N SER A 302 -33.18 -22.95 83.05
CA SER A 302 -32.84 -23.44 81.68
C SER A 302 -33.83 -23.13 80.54
N SER A 303 -33.42 -22.77 79.31
CA SER A 303 -32.22 -23.11 78.51
C SER A 303 -32.11 -22.11 77.33
N SER A 304 -30.92 -21.57 76.99
CA SER A 304 -30.05 -21.91 75.82
C SER A 304 -30.77 -21.99 74.46
N SER A 305 -30.38 -21.30 73.38
CA SER A 305 -29.12 -21.34 72.61
C SER A 305 -29.13 -20.20 71.55
N SER A 306 -28.09 -19.37 71.35
CA SER A 306 -26.89 -19.56 70.48
C SER A 306 -27.24 -20.13 69.08
N SER A 307 -26.78 -19.64 67.93
CA SER A 307 -25.53 -18.94 67.58
C SER A 307 -25.54 -18.62 66.06
N SER A 308 -24.68 -17.65 65.65
CA SER A 308 -23.77 -17.66 64.47
C SER A 308 -24.37 -17.94 63.06
N SER A 309 -23.95 -17.33 61.95
CA SER A 309 -22.74 -16.58 61.59
C SER A 309 -22.92 -16.08 60.14
N SER A 310 -22.25 -14.97 59.83
CA SER A 310 -21.56 -14.65 58.56
C SER A 310 -21.33 -15.86 57.64
N SER A 311 -21.45 -15.84 56.33
CA SER A 311 -20.97 -14.98 55.22
C SER A 311 -21.24 -15.85 53.97
N SER A 312 -21.35 -15.44 52.72
CA SER A 312 -20.51 -14.54 51.93
C SER A 312 -21.17 -14.40 50.55
N SER A 313 -20.90 -13.26 49.95
CA SER A 313 -20.97 -12.90 48.53
C SER A 313 -20.61 -14.01 47.53
N SER A 314 -21.34 -14.03 46.40
CA SER A 314 -20.72 -14.21 45.09
C SER A 314 -21.52 -13.45 44.03
N SER A 315 -20.84 -12.45 43.49
CA SER A 315 -21.12 -11.67 42.29
C SER A 315 -21.22 -12.52 41.02
N SER A 316 -22.12 -12.15 40.11
CA SER A 316 -22.05 -12.52 38.70
C SER A 316 -21.97 -11.24 37.87
N SER A 317 -20.73 -10.80 37.64
CA SER A 317 -20.35 -9.82 36.62
C SER A 317 -20.02 -10.58 35.34
N SER A 318 -20.76 -10.30 34.27
CA SER A 318 -20.44 -10.73 32.91
C SER A 318 -19.62 -9.65 32.23
N SER A 319 -18.32 -9.88 32.07
CA SER A 319 -17.43 -9.10 31.23
C SER A 319 -16.82 -10.01 30.17
N SER A 320 -17.03 -9.64 28.91
CA SER A 320 -16.43 -10.22 27.72
C SER A 320 -14.93 -9.91 27.67
N SER A 321 -14.12 -10.90 27.32
CA SER A 321 -12.71 -10.72 26.98
C SER A 321 -12.49 -10.98 25.50
N SER A 322 -12.04 -9.94 24.79
CA SER A 322 -11.36 -10.01 23.50
C SER A 322 -9.86 -9.74 23.71
N ALA A 323 -9.04 -10.53 23.00
CA ALA A 323 -7.65 -10.31 22.55
C ALA A 323 -6.49 -10.25 23.58
N GLU A 324 -5.47 -11.10 23.39
CA GLU A 324 -4.12 -10.76 22.88
C GLU A 324 -3.19 -11.99 23.04
N ASP A 325 -2.78 -12.60 21.92
CA ASP A 325 -1.65 -13.52 21.82
C ASP A 325 -0.55 -12.81 21.02
N ASP A 326 0.56 -12.51 21.70
CA ASP A 326 1.86 -12.12 21.15
C ASP A 326 2.72 -13.39 21.00
N ASP A 327 3.06 -13.75 19.76
CA ASP A 327 4.32 -14.40 19.33
C ASP A 327 4.49 -14.26 17.79
#